data_AF-A0A8I6XDY4-F1
#
_entry.id   AF-A0A8I6XDY4-F1
#
_cell.length_a   1.000
_cell.length_b   1.000
_cell.length_c   1.000
_cell.angle_alpha   90.00
_cell.angle_beta   90.00
_cell.angle_gamma   90.00
#
_symmetry.space_group_name_H-M   'P 1'
#
loop_
_entity.id
_entity.type
_entity.pdbx_description
1 polymer ?
#
loop_
_entity_poly.entity_id
_entity_poly.type
_entity_poly.pdbx_seq_one_letter_code
_entity_poly.pdbx_strand_id
1 'polypeptide(L)'
;MEFSAHWSSLPADLINRIADRFLATSDVDYYMDFRAVCHSWRSATQDPNNSPDPRFHPRHWVNINGASCRSATRLLVNTATGRPLRQELRVLRHYNIVRTTTDGLLVLMDCTHPHNTCVLNPFTGYLIRFMAQRPGNIVEYAALESGSTTPTIFFFCKDFMDDNWVIHESSRTVYMAEPDSGSLAVYEDRCAFPLIKLATSGIYTIHGADLGSVARRIFDLMRFYKDDLAEVSEDDYTMMSDQKSLWKLCAGRCFLTESAGKVLIIMKLAQGVVVYRLQTHNYELELVLDIGNCAIFLDLYCWCLCVNADKFPAVQANCVYYRKSRLAVACYMCMYNLKSHREEIVDQQFQHLLLDQRLSRL
;
A
#
# COMPACT_ATOMS: atom_id res chain seq x y z
N MET A 1 18.77 -37.68 33.69
CA MET A 1 19.21 -37.72 32.28
C MET A 1 18.30 -36.74 31.55
N GLU A 2 18.72 -35.48 31.44
CA GLU A 2 17.96 -34.47 30.68
C GLU A 2 18.16 -34.76 29.20
N PHE A 3 17.09 -35.12 28.49
CA PHE A 3 17.11 -35.15 27.03
C PHE A 3 17.19 -33.70 26.54
N SER A 4 18.39 -33.22 26.23
CA SER A 4 18.51 -31.99 25.45
C SER A 4 17.90 -32.28 24.08
N ALA A 5 16.78 -31.65 23.76
CA ALA A 5 16.19 -31.74 22.44
C ALA A 5 17.21 -31.20 21.42
N HIS A 6 17.78 -32.10 20.60
CA HIS A 6 18.72 -31.74 19.53
C HIS A 6 17.96 -31.18 18.34
N TRP A 7 17.42 -29.97 18.49
CA TRP A 7 16.70 -29.25 17.44
C TRP A 7 17.53 -29.08 16.16
N SER A 8 18.86 -29.05 16.27
CA SER A 8 19.78 -29.01 15.14
C SER A 8 19.77 -30.27 14.26
N SER A 9 19.23 -31.41 14.73
CA SER A 9 19.13 -32.65 13.97
C SER A 9 17.71 -32.93 13.45
N LEU A 10 16.83 -31.93 13.43
CA LEU A 10 15.51 -32.08 12.83
C LEU A 10 15.64 -32.51 11.35
N PRO A 11 14.83 -33.47 10.89
CA PRO A 11 14.69 -33.81 9.48
C PRO A 11 14.35 -32.58 8.61
N ALA A 12 14.92 -32.53 7.41
CA ALA A 12 14.77 -31.39 6.50
C ALA A 12 13.31 -31.13 6.09
N ASP A 13 12.46 -32.16 6.03
CA ASP A 13 11.04 -32.05 5.74
C ASP A 13 10.27 -31.33 6.87
N LEU A 14 10.60 -31.59 8.13
CA LEU A 14 10.03 -30.88 9.27
C LEU A 14 10.48 -29.42 9.32
N ILE A 15 11.77 -29.17 9.07
CA ILE A 15 12.33 -27.81 8.97
C ILE A 15 11.59 -27.02 7.89
N ASN A 16 11.42 -27.60 6.70
CA ASN A 16 10.69 -26.97 5.60
C ASN A 16 9.22 -26.71 5.95
N ARG A 17 8.54 -27.67 6.59
CA ARG A 17 7.15 -27.46 7.03
C ARG A 17 7.00 -26.32 8.01
N ILE A 18 7.94 -26.15 8.95
CA ILE A 18 7.94 -25.02 9.88
C ILE A 18 8.18 -23.72 9.11
N ALA A 19 9.15 -23.72 8.20
CA ALA A 19 9.49 -22.57 7.37
C ALA A 19 8.30 -22.11 6.50
N ASP A 20 7.59 -23.05 5.87
CA ASP A 20 6.39 -22.81 5.08
C ASP A 20 5.26 -22.19 5.92
N ARG A 21 5.17 -22.49 7.21
CA ARG A 21 4.18 -21.87 8.11
C ARG A 21 4.44 -20.39 8.33
N PHE A 22 5.71 -19.99 8.48
CA PHE A 22 6.06 -18.56 8.57
C PHE A 22 5.74 -17.82 7.27
N LEU A 23 6.02 -18.42 6.11
CA LEU A 23 5.69 -17.82 4.82
C LEU A 23 4.17 -17.73 4.60
N ALA A 24 3.40 -18.73 5.04
CA ALA A 24 1.94 -18.73 4.93
C ALA A 24 1.28 -17.59 5.73
N THR A 25 1.91 -17.10 6.80
CA THR A 25 1.44 -15.96 7.60
C THR A 25 2.12 -14.64 7.24
N SER A 26 2.94 -14.60 6.18
CA SER A 26 3.77 -13.46 5.80
C SER A 26 4.75 -12.98 6.90
N ASP A 27 5.13 -13.87 7.83
CA ASP A 27 6.14 -13.62 8.87
C ASP A 27 7.57 -13.86 8.33
N VAL A 28 7.93 -13.10 7.32
CA VAL A 28 9.22 -13.24 6.60
C VAL A 28 10.42 -12.96 7.51
N ASP A 29 10.27 -12.08 8.50
CA ASP A 29 11.30 -11.82 9.51
C ASP A 29 11.59 -13.07 10.36
N TYR A 30 10.55 -13.78 10.83
CA TYR A 30 10.73 -15.05 11.55
C TYR A 30 11.28 -16.15 10.65
N TYR A 31 10.89 -16.19 9.38
CA TYR A 31 11.52 -17.09 8.41
C TYR A 31 13.04 -16.83 8.31
N MET A 32 13.45 -15.57 8.24
CA MET A 32 14.87 -15.21 8.17
C MET A 32 15.62 -15.54 9.46
N ASP A 33 15.03 -15.29 10.63
CA ASP A 33 15.59 -15.67 11.93
C ASP A 33 15.73 -17.20 12.06
N PHE A 34 14.71 -17.94 11.62
CA PHE A 34 14.72 -19.40 11.58
C PHE A 34 15.87 -19.93 10.71
N ARG A 35 16.11 -19.33 9.53
CA ARG A 35 17.25 -19.65 8.67
C ARG A 35 18.60 -19.23 9.23
N ALA A 36 18.63 -18.30 10.18
CA ALA A 36 19.86 -17.83 10.80
C ALA A 36 20.41 -18.81 11.87
N VAL A 37 19.57 -19.73 12.39
CA VAL A 37 19.91 -20.64 13.50
C VAL A 37 21.16 -21.48 13.25
N CYS A 38 21.20 -22.24 12.14
CA CYS A 38 22.35 -23.08 11.80
C CYS A 38 22.42 -23.38 10.29
N HIS A 39 23.56 -23.91 9.83
CA HIS A 39 23.76 -24.26 8.42
C HIS A 39 22.74 -25.31 7.93
N SER A 40 22.49 -26.36 8.73
CA SER A 40 21.55 -27.43 8.34
C SER A 40 20.14 -26.89 8.07
N TRP A 41 19.65 -26.00 8.93
CA TRP A 41 18.33 -25.37 8.75
C TRP A 41 18.31 -24.45 7.53
N ARG A 42 19.35 -23.61 7.37
CA ARG A 42 19.49 -22.72 6.22
C ARG A 42 19.48 -23.46 4.90
N SER A 43 20.20 -24.59 4.81
CA SER A 43 20.29 -25.43 3.61
C SER A 43 19.02 -26.23 3.34
N ALA A 44 18.25 -26.58 4.37
CA ALA A 44 16.99 -27.27 4.20
C ALA A 44 15.90 -26.37 3.58
N THR A 45 15.89 -25.08 3.96
CA THR A 45 14.91 -24.08 3.50
C THR A 45 15.28 -23.42 2.17
N GLN A 46 14.27 -22.94 1.44
CA GLN A 46 14.48 -22.20 0.18
C GLN A 46 15.27 -20.89 0.41
N ASP A 47 16.19 -20.58 -0.50
CA ASP A 47 16.96 -19.34 -0.43
C ASP A 47 16.20 -18.17 -1.07
N PRO A 48 15.78 -17.15 -0.30
CA PRO A 48 14.99 -16.04 -0.83
C PRO A 48 15.78 -15.10 -1.76
N ASN A 49 17.11 -15.20 -1.77
CA ASN A 49 17.96 -14.33 -2.60
C ASN A 49 18.02 -14.73 -4.08
N ASN A 50 17.45 -15.88 -4.45
CA ASN A 50 17.53 -16.40 -5.81
C ASN A 50 16.18 -16.35 -6.54
N SER A 51 15.15 -15.75 -5.95
CA SER A 51 13.81 -15.79 -6.53
C SER A 51 12.95 -14.59 -6.12
N PRO A 52 12.21 -13.96 -7.05
CA PRO A 52 11.16 -12.99 -6.76
C PRO A 52 9.87 -13.67 -6.24
N ASP A 53 9.99 -14.78 -5.52
CA ASP A 53 8.86 -15.60 -5.09
C ASP A 53 7.93 -14.78 -4.16
N PRO A 54 6.65 -14.60 -4.53
CA PRO A 54 5.69 -13.81 -3.76
C PRO A 54 5.47 -14.29 -2.32
N ARG A 55 5.89 -15.51 -1.98
CA ARG A 55 5.83 -16.03 -0.60
C ARG A 55 6.78 -15.31 0.34
N PHE A 56 7.85 -14.69 -0.17
CA PHE A 56 8.77 -13.88 0.63
C PHE A 56 8.35 -12.40 0.74
N HIS A 57 7.23 -12.01 0.14
CA HIS A 57 6.74 -10.63 0.21
C HIS A 57 6.23 -10.33 1.63
N PRO A 58 6.73 -9.27 2.29
CA PRO A 58 6.30 -8.95 3.64
C PRO A 58 4.99 -8.14 3.65
N ARG A 59 3.89 -8.75 3.19
CA ARG A 59 2.58 -8.11 2.89
C ARG A 59 1.94 -7.33 4.04
N HIS A 60 2.29 -7.65 5.29
CA HIS A 60 1.76 -6.95 6.47
C HIS A 60 2.74 -5.91 7.04
N TRP A 61 3.89 -5.71 6.42
CA TRP A 61 4.91 -4.80 6.92
C TRP A 61 4.88 -3.49 6.17
N VAL A 62 4.77 -2.40 6.92
CA VAL A 62 4.84 -1.04 6.39
C VAL A 62 6.05 -0.31 6.95
N ASN A 63 6.75 0.40 6.08
CA ASN A 63 7.78 1.34 6.51
C ASN A 63 7.12 2.62 7.02
N ILE A 64 7.31 2.94 8.29
CA ILE A 64 6.73 4.13 8.91
C ILE A 64 7.70 5.31 8.99
N ASN A 65 8.93 5.16 8.49
CA ASN A 65 9.83 6.32 8.33
C ASN A 65 9.36 7.20 7.19
N GLY A 66 9.20 8.50 7.46
CA GLY A 66 8.89 9.47 6.42
C GLY A 66 9.93 9.51 5.29
N ALA A 67 9.50 9.89 4.09
CA ALA A 67 10.31 9.92 2.87
C ALA A 67 11.59 10.78 2.98
N SER A 68 11.68 11.72 3.92
CA SER A 68 12.88 12.53 4.17
C SER A 68 13.90 11.85 5.10
N CYS A 69 13.61 10.66 5.63
CA CYS A 69 14.51 9.96 6.52
C CYS A 69 15.74 9.46 5.75
N ARG A 70 16.89 10.10 5.96
CA ARG A 70 18.16 9.71 5.33
C ARG A 70 18.92 8.61 6.10
N SER A 71 18.39 8.15 7.22
CA SER A 71 19.02 7.08 8.00
C SER A 71 19.08 5.79 7.17
N ALA A 72 20.06 4.91 7.39
CA ALA A 72 20.00 3.56 6.85
C ALA A 72 19.04 2.65 7.65
N THR A 73 18.74 3.04 8.90
CA THR A 73 17.82 2.29 9.76
C THR A 73 16.38 2.68 9.49
N ARG A 74 15.53 1.68 9.26
CA ARG A 74 14.08 1.82 9.09
C ARG A 74 13.33 1.12 10.21
N LEU A 75 12.23 1.69 10.63
CA LEU A 75 11.24 1.15 11.53
C LEU A 75 10.10 0.63 10.66
N LEU A 76 10.03 -0.69 10.59
CA LEU A 76 8.95 -1.42 9.94
C LEU A 76 7.93 -1.80 11.02
N VAL A 77 6.64 -1.74 10.70
CA VAL A 77 5.58 -2.17 11.60
C VAL A 77 4.73 -3.21 10.89
N ASN A 78 4.51 -4.34 11.56
CA ASN A 78 3.57 -5.34 11.10
C ASN A 78 2.14 -4.89 11.48
N THR A 79 1.29 -4.65 10.51
CA THR A 79 -0.06 -4.08 10.72
C THR A 79 -1.05 -5.09 11.31
N ALA A 80 -0.81 -6.39 11.11
CA ALA A 80 -1.65 -7.46 11.65
C ALA A 80 -1.33 -7.75 13.13
N THR A 81 -0.05 -7.65 13.52
CA THR A 81 0.42 -8.01 14.88
C THR A 81 0.77 -6.80 15.74
N GLY A 82 0.99 -5.63 15.14
CA GLY A 82 1.51 -4.43 15.79
C GLY A 82 3.01 -4.47 16.08
N ARG A 83 3.73 -5.54 15.69
CA ARG A 83 5.16 -5.73 15.98
C ARG A 83 6.00 -4.64 15.31
N PRO A 84 6.76 -3.82 16.06
CA PRO A 84 7.75 -2.92 15.48
C PRO A 84 9.09 -3.66 15.29
N LEU A 85 9.78 -3.37 14.19
CA LEU A 85 11.10 -3.92 13.90
C LEU A 85 12.00 -2.85 13.30
N ARG A 86 13.18 -2.64 13.91
CA ARG A 86 14.21 -1.74 13.39
C ARG A 86 15.17 -2.52 12.52
N GLN A 87 15.16 -2.24 11.23
CA GLN A 87 15.96 -2.90 10.21
C GLN A 87 17.05 -1.95 9.70
N GLU A 88 18.32 -2.37 9.71
CA GLU A 88 19.40 -1.64 9.05
C GLU A 88 19.46 -2.01 7.56
N LEU A 89 19.06 -1.08 6.69
CA LEU A 89 19.08 -1.26 5.24
C LEU A 89 20.26 -0.50 4.66
N ARG A 90 21.45 -1.13 4.63
CA ARG A 90 22.70 -0.50 4.17
C ARG A 90 22.65 0.01 2.74
N VAL A 91 21.80 -0.57 1.90
CA VAL A 91 21.55 -0.10 0.53
C VAL A 91 21.06 1.35 0.50
N LEU A 92 20.37 1.82 1.53
CA LEU A 92 19.87 3.20 1.63
C LEU A 92 20.98 4.26 1.76
N ARG A 93 22.25 3.86 1.85
CA ARG A 93 23.39 4.79 1.71
C ARG A 93 23.55 5.33 0.28
N HIS A 94 23.07 4.58 -0.71
CA HIS A 94 23.17 4.92 -2.14
C HIS A 94 21.80 5.05 -2.81
N TYR A 95 20.73 4.74 -2.09
CA TYR A 95 19.37 4.71 -2.61
C TYR A 95 18.41 5.47 -1.72
N ASN A 96 17.48 6.19 -2.32
CA ASN A 96 16.33 6.78 -1.63
C ASN A 96 15.11 5.87 -1.80
N ILE A 97 14.27 5.76 -0.76
CA ILE A 97 12.97 5.11 -0.89
C ILE A 97 12.04 6.06 -1.63
N VAL A 98 11.50 5.61 -2.75
CA VAL A 98 10.48 6.31 -3.53
C VAL A 98 9.10 6.00 -2.96
N ARG A 99 8.79 4.71 -2.82
CA ARG A 99 7.50 4.20 -2.34
C ARG A 99 7.64 2.82 -1.72
N THR A 100 6.61 2.42 -0.98
CA THR A 100 6.41 1.04 -0.52
C THR A 100 5.32 0.40 -1.36
N THR A 101 5.54 -0.81 -1.87
CA THR A 101 4.48 -1.58 -2.55
C THR A 101 3.49 -2.12 -1.53
N THR A 102 2.31 -2.52 -1.99
CA THR A 102 1.28 -3.17 -1.15
C THR A 102 1.75 -4.49 -0.54
N ASP A 103 2.70 -5.14 -1.19
CA ASP A 103 3.30 -6.39 -0.74
C ASP A 103 4.49 -6.16 0.24
N GLY A 104 4.69 -4.91 0.69
CA GLY A 104 5.69 -4.54 1.69
C GLY A 104 7.12 -4.41 1.14
N LEU A 105 7.30 -4.42 -0.19
CA LEU A 105 8.59 -4.20 -0.83
C LEU A 105 8.90 -2.70 -0.94
N LEU A 106 10.19 -2.34 -0.90
CA LEU A 106 10.63 -0.96 -0.99
C LEU A 106 11.08 -0.65 -2.41
N VAL A 107 10.42 0.31 -3.06
CA VAL A 107 10.86 0.85 -4.34
C VAL A 107 11.89 1.93 -4.10
N LEU A 108 13.08 1.70 -4.61
CA LEU A 108 14.28 2.47 -4.36
C LEU A 108 14.74 3.16 -5.65
N MET A 109 15.34 4.34 -5.51
CA MET A 109 15.97 5.07 -6.60
C MET A 109 17.40 5.40 -6.25
N ASP A 110 18.31 5.12 -7.18
CA ASP A 110 19.72 5.43 -7.02
C ASP A 110 19.91 6.94 -6.82
N CYS A 111 20.73 7.33 -5.85
CA CYS A 111 21.09 8.72 -5.62
C CYS A 111 22.01 9.28 -6.72
N THR A 112 22.65 8.41 -7.51
CA THR A 112 23.56 8.78 -8.59
C THR A 112 22.89 8.66 -9.95
N HIS A 113 23.21 9.58 -10.86
CA HIS A 113 22.72 9.54 -12.24
C HIS A 113 23.19 8.22 -12.90
N PRO A 114 22.31 7.46 -13.59
CA PRO A 114 21.01 7.85 -14.14
C PRO A 114 19.76 7.54 -13.27
N HIS A 115 19.91 7.40 -11.95
CA HIS A 115 18.81 7.17 -11.01
C HIS A 115 18.04 5.86 -11.26
N ASN A 116 18.77 4.77 -11.48
CA ASN A 116 18.19 3.45 -11.71
C ASN A 116 17.24 3.07 -10.57
N THR A 117 16.11 2.47 -10.95
CA THR A 117 15.13 1.99 -9.97
C THR A 117 15.45 0.55 -9.59
N CYS A 118 15.30 0.23 -8.32
CA CYS A 118 15.28 -1.16 -7.87
C CYS A 118 14.18 -1.39 -6.85
N VAL A 119 13.75 -2.64 -6.71
CA VAL A 119 12.80 -3.06 -5.69
C VAL A 119 13.53 -3.95 -4.70
N LEU A 120 13.48 -3.57 -3.43
CA LEU A 120 14.15 -4.27 -2.33
C LEU A 120 13.12 -5.00 -1.46
N ASN A 121 13.39 -6.26 -1.18
CA ASN A 121 12.80 -6.94 -0.04
C ASN A 121 13.57 -6.57 1.23
N PRO A 122 12.97 -5.86 2.20
CA PRO A 122 13.69 -5.34 3.36
C PRO A 122 14.21 -6.42 4.32
N PHE A 123 13.63 -7.63 4.31
CA PHE A 123 14.01 -8.73 5.21
C PHE A 123 15.01 -9.68 4.58
N THR A 124 14.83 -10.01 3.30
CA THR A 124 15.71 -10.96 2.62
C THR A 124 16.94 -10.27 2.06
N GLY A 125 16.85 -8.98 1.77
CA GLY A 125 17.89 -8.21 1.08
C GLY A 125 17.90 -8.44 -0.44
N TYR A 126 16.98 -9.26 -0.95
CA TYR A 126 16.83 -9.49 -2.38
C TYR A 126 16.45 -8.19 -3.10
N LEU A 127 17.10 -7.93 -4.22
CA LEU A 127 17.01 -6.67 -4.93
C LEU A 127 16.84 -6.91 -6.42
N ILE A 128 15.72 -6.45 -6.96
CA ILE A 128 15.41 -6.52 -8.39
C ILE A 128 15.79 -5.17 -9.00
N ARG A 129 16.70 -5.16 -9.97
CA ARG A 129 17.13 -3.94 -10.66
C ARG A 129 16.33 -3.76 -11.93
N PHE A 130 15.90 -2.53 -12.21
CA PHE A 130 15.24 -2.17 -13.44
C PHE A 130 16.16 -1.26 -14.24
N MET A 131 16.44 -1.65 -15.48
CA MET A 131 17.31 -0.90 -16.40
C MET A 131 16.65 0.38 -16.91
N ALA A 132 15.32 0.39 -16.98
CA ALA A 132 14.55 1.55 -17.37
C ALA A 132 14.77 2.70 -16.37
N GLN A 133 15.08 3.88 -16.90
CA GLN A 133 15.14 5.10 -16.09
C GLN A 133 13.75 5.43 -15.54
N ARG A 134 13.69 5.97 -14.32
CA ARG A 134 12.43 6.38 -13.71
C ARG A 134 11.73 7.45 -14.57
N PRO A 135 10.38 7.54 -14.52
CA PRO A 135 9.65 8.66 -15.11
C PRO A 135 10.11 10.02 -14.53
N GLY A 136 10.23 11.06 -15.36
CA GLY A 136 10.55 12.42 -14.89
C GLY A 136 9.49 13.03 -13.94
N ASN A 137 8.28 12.48 -13.98
CA ASN A 137 7.06 12.87 -13.27
C ASN A 137 7.11 12.47 -11.78
N ILE A 138 6.23 13.01 -10.93
CA ILE A 138 6.17 12.63 -9.52
C ILE A 138 5.57 11.22 -9.40
N VAL A 139 6.30 10.27 -8.83
CA VAL A 139 5.73 8.94 -8.52
C VAL A 139 4.80 9.06 -7.32
N GLU A 140 3.50 8.90 -7.55
CA GLU A 140 2.50 8.83 -6.49
C GLU A 140 2.48 7.44 -5.88
N TYR A 141 2.53 6.38 -6.71
CA TYR A 141 2.49 4.99 -6.25
C TYR A 141 3.40 4.08 -7.08
N ALA A 142 3.74 2.93 -6.51
CA ALA A 142 4.42 1.86 -7.23
C ALA A 142 3.91 0.47 -6.83
N ALA A 143 3.85 -0.44 -7.80
CA ALA A 143 3.47 -1.82 -7.60
C ALA A 143 4.47 -2.75 -8.30
N LEU A 144 4.63 -3.97 -7.76
CA LEU A 144 5.42 -5.04 -8.38
C LEU A 144 4.50 -6.22 -8.64
N GLU A 145 4.37 -6.62 -9.89
CA GLU A 145 3.73 -7.87 -10.28
C GLU A 145 4.80 -8.96 -10.35
N SER A 146 4.58 -10.08 -9.67
CA SER A 146 5.56 -11.20 -9.59
C SER A 146 4.92 -12.57 -9.87
N GLY A 147 3.72 -12.57 -10.47
CA GLY A 147 2.99 -13.79 -10.85
C GLY A 147 3.34 -14.33 -12.25
N SER A 148 3.97 -13.52 -13.11
CA SER A 148 4.48 -13.88 -14.43
C SER A 148 5.91 -14.41 -14.38
N THR A 149 6.39 -14.99 -15.48
CA THR A 149 7.79 -15.47 -15.62
C THR A 149 8.84 -14.38 -15.37
N THR A 150 8.47 -13.11 -15.57
CA THR A 150 9.29 -11.91 -15.34
C THR A 150 8.53 -10.94 -14.43
N PRO A 151 9.16 -10.37 -13.38
CA PRO A 151 8.49 -9.41 -12.52
C PRO A 151 8.35 -8.06 -13.23
N THR A 152 7.19 -7.40 -13.17
CA THR A 152 6.97 -6.10 -13.82
C THR A 152 6.72 -5.02 -12.78
N ILE A 153 7.46 -3.92 -12.86
CA ILE A 153 7.21 -2.75 -12.00
C ILE A 153 6.25 -1.79 -12.71
N PHE A 154 5.32 -1.23 -11.95
CA PHE A 154 4.41 -0.18 -12.38
C PHE A 154 4.66 1.08 -11.57
N PHE A 155 4.84 2.21 -12.25
CA PHE A 155 4.87 3.54 -11.65
C PHE A 155 3.62 4.31 -12.02
N PHE A 156 2.96 4.84 -10.99
CA PHE A 156 1.80 5.70 -11.14
C PHE A 156 2.26 7.12 -10.92
N CYS A 157 2.31 7.88 -12.00
CA CYS A 157 2.97 9.16 -12.00
C CYS A 157 2.00 10.31 -12.23
N LYS A 158 2.27 11.43 -11.56
CA LYS A 158 1.58 12.71 -11.72
C LYS A 158 2.44 13.66 -12.53
N ASP A 159 1.88 14.24 -13.59
CA ASP A 159 2.59 15.21 -14.42
C ASP A 159 2.89 16.52 -13.66
N PHE A 160 4.10 17.05 -13.88
CA PHE A 160 4.53 18.35 -13.40
C PHE A 160 3.95 19.41 -14.34
N MET A 161 2.95 20.15 -13.90
CA MET A 161 2.57 21.42 -14.52
C MET A 161 2.49 22.46 -13.39
N ASP A 162 3.63 23.05 -13.04
CA ASP A 162 3.72 24.38 -12.39
C ASP A 162 3.30 25.41 -13.45
N ASP A 163 2.40 26.36 -13.21
CA ASP A 163 2.80 27.68 -12.70
C ASP A 163 1.60 28.55 -12.23
N ASN A 164 0.48 27.96 -11.82
CA ASN A 164 -0.58 28.73 -11.18
C ASN A 164 -1.13 27.94 -10.01
N TRP A 165 -1.34 28.61 -8.88
CA TRP A 165 -2.02 28.11 -7.66
C TRP A 165 -3.46 27.62 -7.89
N VAL A 166 -3.84 27.35 -9.14
CA VAL A 166 -5.07 26.72 -9.60
C VAL A 166 -4.77 25.23 -9.77
N ILE A 167 -5.52 24.37 -9.08
CA ILE A 167 -5.40 22.91 -9.17
C ILE A 167 -5.88 22.47 -10.57
N HIS A 168 -5.03 22.61 -11.58
CA HIS A 168 -5.27 21.99 -12.87
C HIS A 168 -5.04 20.48 -12.76
N GLU A 169 -5.98 19.72 -13.34
CA GLU A 169 -5.94 18.28 -13.55
C GLU A 169 -4.61 17.87 -14.21
N SER A 170 -3.64 17.41 -13.41
CA SER A 170 -2.46 16.75 -13.96
C SER A 170 -2.88 15.38 -14.48
N SER A 171 -2.62 15.09 -15.76
CA SER A 171 -2.71 13.73 -16.28
C SER A 171 -1.87 12.79 -15.41
N ARG A 172 -2.43 11.62 -15.14
CA ARG A 172 -1.70 10.52 -14.50
C ARG A 172 -1.30 9.54 -15.58
N THR A 173 -0.01 9.27 -15.63
CA THR A 173 0.57 8.36 -16.60
C THR A 173 1.05 7.13 -15.87
N VAL A 174 0.68 5.95 -16.37
CA VAL A 174 1.18 4.68 -15.84
C VAL A 174 2.35 4.25 -16.70
N TYR A 175 3.49 4.10 -16.05
CA TYR A 175 4.68 3.55 -16.67
C TYR A 175 4.89 2.13 -16.18
N MET A 176 5.36 1.24 -17.05
CA MET A 176 5.75 -0.10 -16.66
C MET A 176 7.08 -0.51 -17.28
N ALA A 177 7.80 -1.38 -16.59
CA ALA A 177 9.04 -1.98 -17.10
C ALA A 177 9.29 -3.35 -16.48
N GLU A 178 9.85 -4.23 -17.28
CA GLU A 178 10.52 -5.44 -16.80
C GLU A 178 11.98 -5.12 -16.41
N PRO A 179 12.68 -5.97 -15.65
CA PRO A 179 14.05 -5.72 -15.18
C PRO A 179 15.00 -5.35 -16.31
N ASP A 180 14.91 -6.06 -17.43
CA ASP A 180 15.79 -5.92 -18.59
C ASP A 180 15.28 -4.91 -19.62
N SER A 181 14.12 -4.28 -19.39
CA SER A 181 13.58 -3.26 -20.29
C SER A 181 14.48 -2.02 -20.27
N GLY A 182 14.98 -1.60 -21.44
CA GLY A 182 15.81 -0.39 -21.57
C GLY A 182 15.01 0.93 -21.48
N SER A 183 13.69 0.87 -21.57
CA SER A 183 12.79 2.03 -21.49
C SER A 183 11.49 1.66 -20.78
N LEU A 184 10.77 2.68 -20.32
CA LEU A 184 9.45 2.51 -19.75
C LEU A 184 8.40 2.44 -20.86
N ALA A 185 7.56 1.41 -20.83
CA ALA A 185 6.33 1.39 -21.61
C ALA A 185 5.28 2.27 -20.93
N VAL A 186 4.46 2.96 -21.72
CA VAL A 186 3.37 3.80 -21.24
C VAL A 186 2.05 3.08 -21.46
N TYR A 187 1.23 3.02 -20.42
CA TYR A 187 -0.13 2.50 -20.52
C TYR A 187 -1.12 3.66 -20.56
N GLU A 188 -1.66 3.92 -21.76
CA GLU A 188 -2.70 4.90 -22.01
C GLU A 188 -4.06 4.20 -22.13
N ASP A 189 -4.82 4.14 -21.03
CA ASP A 189 -6.23 3.70 -21.06
C ASP A 189 -7.13 4.77 -20.45
N ARG A 190 -8.30 5.01 -21.06
CA ARG A 190 -9.34 5.93 -20.57
C ARG A 190 -9.92 5.49 -19.20
N CYS A 191 -9.77 4.21 -18.85
CA CYS A 191 -10.10 3.64 -17.53
C CYS A 191 -8.88 3.47 -16.62
N ALA A 192 -7.73 4.06 -16.94
CA ALA A 192 -6.51 3.91 -16.16
C ALA A 192 -6.75 4.24 -14.68
N PHE A 193 -7.52 5.27 -14.34
CA PHE A 193 -7.66 5.71 -12.94
C PHE A 193 -8.24 4.65 -11.95
N PRO A 194 -9.40 4.01 -12.18
CA PRO A 194 -9.85 2.90 -11.33
C PRO A 194 -8.95 1.66 -11.37
N LEU A 195 -8.35 1.36 -12.53
CA LEU A 195 -7.39 0.27 -12.70
C LEU A 195 -6.09 0.51 -11.89
N ILE A 196 -5.64 1.75 -11.85
CA ILE A 196 -4.53 2.25 -11.02
C ILE A 196 -4.88 2.03 -9.55
N LYS A 197 -6.07 2.45 -9.10
CA LYS A 197 -6.49 2.29 -7.70
C LYS A 197 -6.55 0.82 -7.26
N LEU A 198 -7.00 -0.06 -8.15
CA LEU A 198 -6.97 -1.51 -7.93
C LEU A 198 -5.54 -2.02 -7.82
N ALA A 199 -4.68 -1.65 -8.77
CA ALA A 199 -3.27 -2.01 -8.73
C ALA A 199 -2.57 -1.54 -7.44
N THR A 200 -2.88 -0.33 -6.95
CA THR A 200 -2.28 0.29 -5.76
C THR A 200 -2.69 -0.33 -4.42
N SER A 201 -3.55 -1.35 -4.42
CA SER A 201 -4.08 -1.97 -3.19
C SER A 201 -3.67 -3.43 -3.03
N GLY A 202 -2.76 -3.91 -3.88
CA GLY A 202 -2.35 -5.32 -3.93
C GLY A 202 -3.35 -6.20 -4.71
N ILE A 203 -4.39 -5.58 -5.26
CA ILE A 203 -5.52 -6.25 -5.90
C ILE A 203 -5.19 -6.66 -7.35
N TYR A 204 -4.04 -6.25 -7.89
CA TYR A 204 -3.58 -6.67 -9.21
C TYR A 204 -3.39 -8.19 -9.35
N THR A 205 -3.35 -8.91 -8.22
CA THR A 205 -3.11 -10.36 -8.19
C THR A 205 -4.32 -11.20 -7.78
N ILE A 206 -5.55 -10.66 -7.80
CA ILE A 206 -6.72 -11.54 -7.60
C ILE A 206 -6.73 -12.55 -8.75
N HIS A 207 -6.40 -13.79 -8.41
CA HIS A 207 -6.38 -14.97 -9.25
C HIS A 207 -7.48 -15.00 -10.34
N GLY A 208 -7.19 -14.48 -11.53
CA GLY A 208 -8.10 -14.51 -12.67
C GLY A 208 -9.24 -13.49 -12.67
N ALA A 209 -9.20 -12.46 -11.83
CA ALA A 209 -10.19 -11.38 -11.88
C ALA A 209 -9.97 -10.46 -13.10
N ASP A 210 -11.05 -10.20 -13.84
CA ASP A 210 -11.06 -9.20 -14.91
C ASP A 210 -10.98 -7.80 -14.28
N LEU A 211 -9.77 -7.25 -14.27
CA LEU A 211 -9.44 -5.90 -13.80
C LEU A 211 -10.38 -4.84 -14.40
N GLY A 212 -10.80 -5.00 -15.67
CA GLY A 212 -11.73 -4.09 -16.33
C GLY A 212 -13.13 -4.13 -15.69
N SER A 213 -13.60 -5.31 -15.29
CA SER A 213 -14.88 -5.47 -14.60
C SER A 213 -14.86 -4.91 -13.18
N VAL A 214 -13.77 -5.10 -12.45
CA VAL A 214 -13.61 -4.48 -11.13
C VAL A 214 -13.55 -2.96 -11.23
N ALA A 215 -12.75 -2.43 -12.17
CA ALA A 215 -12.63 -1.01 -12.43
C ALA A 215 -14.01 -0.37 -12.72
N ARG A 216 -14.84 -1.07 -13.52
CA ARG A 216 -16.21 -0.63 -13.84
C ARG A 216 -17.10 -0.58 -12.60
N ARG A 217 -17.04 -1.57 -11.71
CA ARG A 217 -17.83 -1.57 -10.45
C ARG A 217 -17.47 -0.42 -9.53
N ILE A 218 -16.18 -0.12 -9.39
CA ILE A 218 -15.75 1.03 -8.60
C ILE A 218 -16.22 2.32 -9.28
N PHE A 219 -16.11 2.41 -10.60
CA PHE A 219 -16.61 3.55 -11.36
C PHE A 219 -18.11 3.79 -11.16
N ASP A 220 -18.92 2.72 -11.18
CA ASP A 220 -20.36 2.78 -10.93
C ASP A 220 -20.67 3.29 -9.51
N LEU A 221 -19.94 2.80 -8.49
CA LEU A 221 -20.05 3.29 -7.10
C LEU A 221 -19.69 4.77 -6.98
N MET A 222 -18.61 5.21 -7.61
CA MET A 222 -18.18 6.62 -7.60
C MET A 222 -19.27 7.51 -8.20
N ARG A 223 -19.88 7.08 -9.30
CA ARG A 223 -20.97 7.80 -9.95
C ARG A 223 -22.21 7.85 -9.06
N PHE A 224 -22.52 6.76 -8.36
CA PHE A 224 -23.65 6.70 -7.43
C PHE A 224 -23.52 7.72 -6.30
N TYR A 225 -22.34 7.85 -5.71
CA TYR A 225 -22.10 8.78 -4.59
C TYR A 225 -21.70 10.20 -5.02
N LYS A 226 -21.74 10.52 -6.32
CA LYS A 226 -21.20 11.79 -6.86
C LYS A 226 -21.64 13.02 -6.07
N ASP A 227 -22.91 13.09 -5.69
CA ASP A 227 -23.51 14.25 -5.05
C ASP A 227 -23.36 14.26 -3.50
N ASP A 228 -23.07 13.10 -2.89
CA ASP A 228 -22.90 12.91 -1.44
C ASP A 228 -21.43 13.00 -0.98
N LEU A 229 -20.49 13.04 -1.93
CA LEU A 229 -19.07 13.19 -1.64
C LEU A 229 -18.77 14.65 -1.25
N ALA A 230 -18.31 14.85 -0.01
CA ALA A 230 -18.00 16.12 0.67
C ALA A 230 -17.70 17.34 -0.20
N GLU A 231 -18.18 18.50 0.23
CA GLU A 231 -17.89 19.82 -0.32
C GLU A 231 -16.44 19.92 -0.83
N VAL A 232 -16.32 20.21 -2.12
CA VAL A 232 -15.13 20.80 -2.71
C VAL A 232 -14.88 22.07 -1.89
N SER A 233 -13.68 22.26 -1.33
CA SER A 233 -13.35 23.56 -0.73
C SER A 233 -13.61 24.65 -1.77
N GLU A 234 -14.26 25.74 -1.39
CA GLU A 234 -14.78 26.80 -2.28
C GLU A 234 -13.76 27.42 -3.26
N ASP A 235 -12.47 27.08 -3.15
CA ASP A 235 -11.40 27.59 -4.03
C ASP A 235 -11.34 26.96 -5.44
N ASP A 236 -12.15 25.94 -5.76
CA ASP A 236 -11.95 25.14 -6.97
C ASP A 236 -13.09 25.29 -8.02
N TYR A 237 -13.44 26.54 -8.35
CA TYR A 237 -14.30 26.86 -9.51
C TYR A 237 -13.49 26.82 -10.81
N THR A 238 -13.61 25.75 -11.59
CA THR A 238 -13.33 25.79 -13.04
C THR A 238 -14.31 24.94 -13.83
N MET A 239 -14.76 25.53 -14.94
CA MET A 239 -15.83 25.07 -15.82
C MET A 239 -15.65 23.64 -16.34
N MET A 240 -16.79 22.96 -16.45
CA MET A 240 -16.97 21.51 -16.40
C MET A 240 -17.09 20.88 -17.79
N SER A 241 -16.41 19.75 -18.01
CA SER A 241 -16.81 18.75 -19.02
C SER A 241 -16.88 17.36 -18.38
N ASP A 242 -17.87 16.57 -18.78
CA ASP A 242 -18.51 15.52 -17.95
C ASP A 242 -17.69 14.24 -17.69
N GLN A 243 -16.51 14.07 -18.29
CA GLN A 243 -15.65 12.88 -18.09
C GLN A 243 -14.30 13.17 -17.40
N LYS A 244 -13.77 14.40 -17.55
CA LYS A 244 -12.59 14.91 -16.83
C LYS A 244 -12.90 15.30 -15.37
N SER A 245 -14.13 15.13 -14.92
CA SER A 245 -14.63 15.61 -13.62
C SER A 245 -14.65 14.52 -12.53
N LEU A 246 -14.53 13.23 -12.88
CA LEU A 246 -14.61 12.12 -11.92
C LEU A 246 -13.33 11.92 -11.09
N TRP A 247 -12.15 12.30 -11.57
CA TRP A 247 -10.93 12.18 -10.76
C TRP A 247 -10.94 13.16 -9.57
N LYS A 248 -11.47 14.39 -9.74
CA LYS A 248 -11.66 15.35 -8.62
C LYS A 248 -12.55 14.75 -7.54
N LEU A 249 -13.56 13.98 -7.95
CA LEU A 249 -14.46 13.24 -7.06
C LEU A 249 -13.77 12.07 -6.35
N CYS A 250 -12.63 11.58 -6.84
CA CYS A 250 -12.00 10.36 -6.31
C CYS A 250 -10.71 10.60 -5.53
N ALA A 251 -10.01 11.71 -5.78
CA ALA A 251 -8.80 12.09 -5.07
C ALA A 251 -9.14 12.37 -3.59
N GLY A 252 -8.59 11.56 -2.69
CA GLY A 252 -8.85 11.62 -1.24
C GLY A 252 -10.25 11.16 -0.82
N ARG A 253 -11.03 10.51 -1.71
CA ARG A 253 -12.42 10.11 -1.42
C ARG A 253 -12.76 8.63 -1.65
N CYS A 254 -12.01 7.93 -2.48
CA CYS A 254 -12.17 6.49 -2.69
C CYS A 254 -10.87 5.78 -2.30
N PHE A 255 -10.95 4.73 -1.52
CA PHE A 255 -9.80 3.99 -1.01
C PHE A 255 -10.05 2.51 -1.15
N LEU A 256 -8.98 1.74 -1.22
CA LEU A 256 -9.03 0.31 -1.48
C LEU A 256 -7.98 -0.36 -0.61
N THR A 257 -8.37 -1.40 0.10
CA THR A 257 -7.46 -2.19 0.92
C THR A 257 -7.81 -3.66 0.81
N GLU A 258 -6.78 -4.50 0.88
CA GLU A 258 -6.92 -5.94 1.02
C GLU A 258 -6.86 -6.29 2.51
N SER A 259 -7.80 -7.12 2.97
CA SER A 259 -7.83 -7.64 4.32
C SER A 259 -8.33 -9.09 4.31
N ALA A 260 -7.46 -10.03 4.68
CA ALA A 260 -7.76 -11.47 4.83
C ALA A 260 -8.36 -12.13 3.57
N GLY A 261 -7.80 -11.85 2.40
CA GLY A 261 -8.23 -12.32 1.09
C GLY A 261 -9.44 -11.57 0.52
N LYS A 262 -9.87 -10.47 1.15
CA LYS A 262 -11.06 -9.71 0.74
C LYS A 262 -10.69 -8.28 0.39
N VAL A 263 -11.28 -7.79 -0.69
CA VAL A 263 -11.14 -6.40 -1.11
C VAL A 263 -12.21 -5.55 -0.44
N LEU A 264 -11.77 -4.50 0.24
CA LEU A 264 -12.63 -3.46 0.78
C LEU A 264 -12.46 -2.19 -0.04
N ILE A 265 -13.59 -1.60 -0.44
CA ILE A 265 -13.71 -0.32 -1.13
C ILE A 265 -14.31 0.65 -0.14
N ILE A 266 -13.58 1.71 0.20
CA ILE A 266 -13.98 2.69 1.19
C ILE A 266 -14.27 4.02 0.48
N MET A 267 -15.47 4.55 0.66
CA MET A 267 -15.88 5.84 0.12
C MET A 267 -16.06 6.83 1.27
N LYS A 268 -15.27 7.90 1.26
CA LYS A 268 -15.38 9.02 2.20
C LYS A 268 -16.40 10.02 1.66
N LEU A 269 -17.50 10.19 2.39
CA LEU A 269 -18.61 11.06 2.03
C LEU A 269 -18.51 12.42 2.73
N ALA A 270 -19.45 13.34 2.46
CA ALA A 270 -19.60 14.59 3.21
C ALA A 270 -19.76 14.32 4.70
N GLN A 271 -20.58 13.32 5.01
CA GLN A 271 -20.97 12.93 6.34
C GLN A 271 -20.65 11.44 6.51
N GLY A 272 -19.48 11.16 7.07
CA GLY A 272 -19.05 9.80 7.36
C GLY A 272 -18.39 9.05 6.19
N VAL A 273 -18.46 7.72 6.28
CA VAL A 273 -17.77 6.79 5.39
C VAL A 273 -18.66 5.59 5.13
N VAL A 274 -18.62 5.06 3.91
CA VAL A 274 -19.22 3.76 3.57
C VAL A 274 -18.14 2.80 3.12
N VAL A 275 -18.30 1.53 3.47
CA VAL A 275 -17.36 0.46 3.12
C VAL A 275 -18.11 -0.63 2.37
N TYR A 276 -17.61 -1.00 1.20
CA TYR A 276 -18.09 -2.12 0.41
C TYR A 276 -17.06 -3.22 0.39
N ARG A 277 -17.52 -4.47 0.42
CA ARG A 277 -16.71 -5.65 0.14
C ARG A 277 -16.99 -6.09 -1.29
N LEU A 278 -15.92 -6.27 -2.06
CA LEU A 278 -15.99 -6.81 -3.42
C LEU A 278 -15.83 -8.33 -3.37
N GLN A 279 -16.83 -9.03 -3.90
CA GLN A 279 -16.79 -10.47 -4.11
C GLN A 279 -16.03 -10.78 -5.40
N THR A 280 -14.95 -11.56 -5.29
CA THR A 280 -13.99 -11.75 -6.40
C THR A 280 -14.51 -12.64 -7.52
N HIS A 281 -15.48 -13.51 -7.26
CA HIS A 281 -15.99 -14.50 -8.21
C HIS A 281 -17.09 -13.96 -9.14
N ASN A 282 -17.87 -12.97 -8.70
CA ASN A 282 -19.00 -12.40 -9.45
C ASN A 282 -18.97 -10.87 -9.53
N TYR A 283 -17.97 -10.22 -8.92
CA TYR A 283 -17.82 -8.77 -8.87
C TYR A 283 -19.01 -8.05 -8.21
N GLU A 284 -19.72 -8.72 -7.31
CA GLU A 284 -20.79 -8.10 -6.52
C GLU A 284 -20.22 -7.31 -5.35
N LEU A 285 -20.96 -6.25 -5.00
CA LEU A 285 -20.61 -5.31 -3.95
C LEU A 285 -21.56 -5.49 -2.79
N GLU A 286 -21.00 -5.73 -1.61
CA GLU A 286 -21.76 -5.91 -0.39
C GLU A 286 -21.41 -4.78 0.59
N LEU A 287 -22.41 -4.05 1.08
CA LEU A 287 -22.19 -3.04 2.10
C LEU A 287 -21.73 -3.69 3.42
N VAL A 288 -20.64 -3.19 3.99
CA VAL A 288 -20.05 -3.70 5.23
C VAL A 288 -20.24 -2.67 6.35
N LEU A 289 -20.96 -3.08 7.39
CA LEU A 289 -21.17 -2.29 8.61
C LEU A 289 -20.26 -2.75 9.77
N ASP A 290 -19.59 -3.89 9.58
CA ASP A 290 -18.71 -4.49 10.58
C ASP A 290 -17.47 -5.08 9.91
N ILE A 291 -16.33 -4.40 10.05
CA ILE A 291 -15.00 -4.89 9.63
C ILE A 291 -14.30 -5.66 10.76
N GLY A 292 -15.01 -6.00 11.83
CA GLY A 292 -14.51 -6.73 12.98
C GLY A 292 -13.47 -5.93 13.74
N ASN A 293 -12.39 -6.60 14.12
CA ASN A 293 -11.30 -6.01 14.91
C ASN A 293 -10.36 -5.10 14.11
N CYS A 294 -10.68 -4.80 12.86
CA CYS A 294 -9.86 -3.94 12.03
C CYS A 294 -10.23 -2.46 12.24
N ALA A 295 -9.22 -1.61 12.09
CA ALA A 295 -9.38 -0.18 11.94
C ALA A 295 -8.68 0.28 10.67
N ILE A 296 -9.29 1.21 9.94
CA ILE A 296 -8.77 1.68 8.65
C ILE A 296 -8.39 3.15 8.79
N PHE A 297 -7.15 3.50 8.47
CA PHE A 297 -6.69 4.88 8.38
C PHE A 297 -6.67 5.31 6.93
N LEU A 298 -7.26 6.46 6.61
CA LEU A 298 -7.29 7.05 5.28
C LEU A 298 -6.42 8.31 5.26
N ASP A 299 -5.55 8.38 4.27
CA ASP A 299 -4.77 9.56 3.98
C ASP A 299 -5.46 10.50 2.96
N LEU A 300 -4.99 11.74 2.83
CA LEU A 300 -5.43 12.71 1.84
C LEU A 300 -5.17 12.27 0.38
N TYR A 301 -4.21 11.39 0.11
CA TYR A 301 -3.75 11.07 -1.25
C TYR A 301 -4.24 9.70 -1.74
N CYS A 302 -5.31 9.16 -1.16
CA CYS A 302 -5.89 7.85 -1.48
C CYS A 302 -5.16 6.63 -0.91
N TRP A 303 -4.17 6.82 -0.02
CA TRP A 303 -3.57 5.71 0.69
C TRP A 303 -4.45 5.31 1.87
N CYS A 304 -4.52 4.02 2.16
CA CYS A 304 -5.15 3.54 3.36
C CYS A 304 -4.37 2.40 4.02
N LEU A 305 -4.43 2.38 5.34
CA LEU A 305 -3.75 1.42 6.18
C LEU A 305 -4.79 0.69 7.03
N CYS A 306 -4.90 -0.62 6.86
CA CYS A 306 -5.70 -1.48 7.72
C CYS A 306 -4.83 -2.01 8.86
N VAL A 307 -5.27 -1.85 10.10
CA VAL A 307 -4.54 -2.32 11.30
C VAL A 307 -5.46 -3.13 12.23
N ASN A 308 -4.86 -4.03 12.99
CA ASN A 308 -5.54 -4.76 14.05
C ASN A 308 -5.72 -3.87 15.29
N ALA A 309 -6.95 -3.44 15.59
CA ALA A 309 -7.24 -2.45 16.63
C ALA A 309 -6.80 -2.89 18.03
N ASP A 310 -6.94 -4.18 18.40
CA ASP A 310 -6.48 -4.70 19.71
C ASP A 310 -4.99 -4.52 19.96
N LYS A 311 -4.19 -4.28 18.92
CA LYS A 311 -2.75 -4.07 19.02
C LYS A 311 -2.38 -2.61 19.29
N PHE A 312 -3.35 -1.69 19.21
CA PHE A 312 -3.13 -0.26 19.35
C PHE A 312 -4.14 0.34 20.35
N PRO A 313 -3.75 0.65 21.60
CA PRO A 313 -4.69 1.06 22.67
C PRO A 313 -5.55 2.29 22.37
N ALA A 314 -5.08 3.19 21.49
CA ALA A 314 -5.81 4.40 21.08
C ALA A 314 -6.74 4.16 19.88
N VAL A 315 -6.77 2.95 19.32
CA VAL A 315 -7.50 2.61 18.11
C VAL A 315 -8.67 1.71 18.45
N GLN A 316 -9.86 2.17 18.13
CA GLN A 316 -11.09 1.40 18.21
C GLN A 316 -11.31 0.52 16.98
N ALA A 317 -11.79 -0.70 17.23
CA ALA A 317 -12.24 -1.64 16.21
C ALA A 317 -13.47 -1.14 15.46
N ASN A 318 -13.65 -1.63 14.24
CA ASN A 318 -14.77 -1.28 13.35
C ASN A 318 -14.90 0.23 13.04
N CYS A 319 -13.75 0.90 12.95
CA CYS A 319 -13.68 2.35 12.76
C CYS A 319 -12.81 2.73 11.57
N VAL A 320 -13.19 3.82 10.91
CA VAL A 320 -12.41 4.45 9.84
C VAL A 320 -11.93 5.81 10.31
N TYR A 321 -10.62 6.04 10.28
CA TYR A 321 -9.95 7.26 10.70
C TYR A 321 -9.51 8.05 9.49
N TYR A 322 -9.79 9.36 9.46
CA TYR A 322 -9.42 10.19 8.32
C TYR A 322 -9.33 11.66 8.69
N ARG A 323 -8.53 12.40 7.92
CA ARG A 323 -8.35 13.84 8.09
C ARG A 323 -9.50 14.63 7.45
N LYS A 324 -10.02 15.61 8.18
CA LYS A 324 -10.88 16.70 7.68
C LYS A 324 -10.17 18.04 7.86
N SER A 325 -10.59 19.03 7.10
CA SER A 325 -10.12 20.41 7.21
C SER A 325 -11.26 21.32 7.66
N ARG A 326 -10.98 22.28 8.54
CA ARG A 326 -11.86 23.41 8.86
C ARG A 326 -11.18 24.66 8.30
N LEU A 327 -11.87 25.35 7.40
CA LEU A 327 -11.52 26.70 6.94
C LEU A 327 -10.07 26.81 6.41
N ALA A 328 -9.62 25.83 5.61
CA ALA A 328 -8.32 25.77 4.92
C ALA A 328 -7.03 25.77 5.78
N VAL A 329 -7.07 26.16 7.06
CA VAL A 329 -5.86 26.37 7.89
C VAL A 329 -5.70 25.36 9.04
N ALA A 330 -6.78 24.71 9.48
CA ALA A 330 -6.73 23.73 10.58
C ALA A 330 -7.25 22.37 10.12
N CYS A 331 -6.41 21.34 10.23
CA CYS A 331 -6.82 19.97 9.98
C CYS A 331 -7.01 19.19 11.26
N TYR A 332 -8.01 18.32 11.26
CA TYR A 332 -8.37 17.47 12.38
C TYR A 332 -8.62 16.03 11.92
N MET A 333 -8.39 15.07 12.80
CA MET A 333 -8.61 13.65 12.64
C MET A 333 -10.02 13.31 13.12
N CYS A 334 -10.78 12.67 12.24
CA CYS A 334 -12.09 12.12 12.53
C CYS A 334 -11.98 10.60 12.65
N MET A 335 -12.79 10.03 13.51
CA MET A 335 -13.06 8.61 13.62
C MET A 335 -14.54 8.39 13.27
N TYR A 336 -14.82 7.48 12.35
CA TYR A 336 -16.17 7.09 11.97
C TYR A 336 -16.41 5.63 12.32
N ASN A 337 -17.38 5.35 13.19
CA ASN A 337 -17.78 3.99 13.55
C ASN A 337 -18.82 3.48 12.55
N LEU A 338 -18.50 2.37 11.87
CA LEU A 338 -19.32 1.83 10.78
C LEU A 338 -20.67 1.27 11.24
N LYS A 339 -20.76 0.81 12.50
CA LYS A 339 -21.97 0.21 13.05
C LYS A 339 -22.93 1.25 13.63
N SER A 340 -22.41 2.24 14.34
CA SER A 340 -23.24 3.28 14.95
C SER A 340 -23.49 4.47 14.02
N HIS A 341 -22.81 4.52 12.87
CA HIS A 341 -22.82 5.66 11.94
C HIS A 341 -22.49 7.00 12.62
N ARG A 342 -21.59 6.97 13.62
CA ARG A 342 -21.18 8.15 14.38
C ARG A 342 -19.80 8.59 13.96
N GLU A 343 -19.66 9.89 13.75
CA GLU A 343 -18.39 10.57 13.53
C GLU A 343 -17.98 11.31 14.79
N GLU A 344 -16.74 11.10 15.24
CA GLU A 344 -16.15 11.74 16.41
C GLU A 344 -14.80 12.38 16.05
N ILE A 345 -14.50 13.54 16.65
CA ILE A 345 -13.21 14.20 16.47
C ILE A 345 -12.22 13.64 17.49
N VAL A 346 -11.09 13.12 17.02
CA VAL A 346 -10.08 12.41 17.83
C VAL A 346 -8.70 13.07 17.83
N ASP A 347 -8.64 14.36 17.51
CA ASP A 347 -7.38 15.14 17.36
C ASP A 347 -6.36 14.91 18.45
N GLN A 348 -6.79 14.99 19.71
CA GLN A 348 -5.88 14.92 20.86
C GLN A 348 -5.13 13.58 20.91
N GLN A 349 -5.72 12.51 20.39
CA GLN A 349 -5.11 11.17 20.35
C GLN A 349 -4.12 11.01 19.19
N PHE A 350 -4.25 11.84 18.15
CA PHE A 350 -3.50 11.70 16.90
C PHE A 350 -2.80 13.00 16.46
N GLN A 351 -2.50 13.92 17.38
CA GLN A 351 -1.84 15.20 17.07
C GLN A 351 -0.53 15.02 16.29
N HIS A 352 0.22 13.95 16.59
CA HIS A 352 1.45 13.62 15.86
C HIS A 352 1.22 13.27 14.39
N LEU A 353 0.06 12.67 14.05
CA LEU A 353 -0.34 12.39 12.66
C LEU A 353 -0.85 13.64 11.92
N LEU A 354 -1.26 14.67 12.65
CA LEU A 354 -1.73 15.95 12.10
C LEU A 354 -0.57 16.93 11.82
N LEU A 355 0.45 16.91 12.71
CA LEU A 355 1.68 17.70 12.60
C LEU A 355 2.61 17.18 11.50
N ASP A 356 2.60 15.87 11.26
CA ASP A 356 3.26 15.32 10.09
C ASP A 356 2.37 15.56 8.87
N GLN A 357 2.74 16.52 8.01
CA GLN A 357 2.19 16.65 6.64
C GLN A 357 2.57 15.43 5.77
N ARG A 358 2.63 14.22 6.34
CA ARG A 358 3.37 13.08 5.78
C ARG A 358 2.58 11.79 5.67
N LEU A 359 1.36 11.68 6.19
CA LEU A 359 0.47 10.60 5.72
C LEU A 359 0.33 10.64 4.19
N SER A 360 0.47 11.83 3.61
CA SER A 360 0.49 12.18 2.19
C SER A 360 1.73 11.84 1.39
N ARG A 361 2.81 11.42 2.05
CA ARG A 361 4.10 11.10 1.43
C ARG A 361 4.77 9.86 2.04
N LEU A 362 4.02 9.06 2.79
CA LEU A 362 4.42 7.72 3.20
C LEU A 362 4.32 6.75 2.01
#